data_AF-A0A3D0X9C1-F1
#
_entry.id   AF-A0A3D0X9C1-F1
#
_cell.length_a   1.000
_cell.length_b   1.000
_cell.length_c   1.000
_cell.angle_alpha   90.00
_cell.angle_beta   90.00
_cell.angle_gamma   90.00
#
_symmetry.space_group_name_H-M   'P 1'
#
loop_
_entity.id
_entity.type
_entity.pdbx_description
1 polymer ?
#
loop_
_entity_poly.entity_id
_entity_poly.type
_entity_poly.pdbx_seq_one_letter_code
_entity_poly.pdbx_strand_id
1 'polypeptide(L)'
;MLNEIDEFKSYTQFPKYSANGKHDMSFLGRFTFDMLIKQIGLHRVLTTVARGYMFESEMPDIDRAKGALRAWCSLPTEKKDDWKANTNFNELHTEFPDLVDEEGRGWFYRHVHNICGFVKNNPGSVSKTTVSKCEILRKGFDKEWEKKFIQFQVPIFSNTTIGSWILRFDDILADALELGKLQNKDFSLSDSISEYIKTHVSLSAQPAAELLVKYYIANKPLDSDKVVLPVTNFDAYFGNGTFSKKWLPKEFDSIIIRDPQSNGVSRYMLHENLIKLI
;
A
#
# COMPACT_ATOMS: atom_id res chain seq x y z
N MET A 1 -3.55 -7.71 -2.65
CA MET A 1 -2.70 -7.87 -3.84
C MET A 1 -3.44 -8.63 -4.95
N LEU A 2 -4.00 -9.81 -4.69
CA LEU A 2 -4.87 -10.52 -5.65
C LEU A 2 -6.35 -10.31 -5.38
N ASN A 3 -6.75 -10.38 -4.11
CA ASN A 3 -8.04 -9.89 -3.66
C ASN A 3 -7.92 -8.39 -3.37
N GLU A 4 -8.32 -7.59 -4.36
CA GLU A 4 -8.24 -6.12 -4.32
C GLU A 4 -9.37 -5.53 -3.46
N ILE A 5 -10.49 -6.24 -3.30
CA ILE A 5 -11.62 -5.83 -2.46
C ILE A 5 -11.22 -5.85 -0.99
N ASP A 6 -10.56 -6.92 -0.53
CA ASP A 6 -10.06 -6.98 0.84
C ASP A 6 -8.83 -6.09 1.07
N GLU A 7 -8.09 -5.79 0.00
CA GLU A 7 -7.05 -4.77 0.04
C GLU A 7 -7.63 -3.37 0.26
N PHE A 8 -8.68 -3.01 -0.47
CA PHE A 8 -9.41 -1.77 -0.28
C PHE A 8 -9.92 -1.62 1.16
N LYS A 9 -10.58 -2.65 1.70
CA LYS A 9 -11.03 -2.65 3.10
C LYS A 9 -9.89 -2.42 4.08
N SER A 10 -8.71 -3.01 3.81
CA SER A 10 -7.53 -2.82 4.66
C SER A 10 -6.99 -1.37 4.67
N TYR A 11 -7.42 -0.54 3.71
CA TYR A 11 -7.05 0.87 3.60
C TYR A 11 -8.18 1.82 3.99
N THR A 12 -9.40 1.33 4.23
CA THR A 12 -10.56 2.15 4.60
C THR A 12 -11.14 1.75 5.96
N GLN A 13 -10.76 0.60 6.51
CA GLN A 13 -11.14 0.13 7.84
C GLN A 13 -9.91 0.02 8.73
N PHE A 14 -10.02 0.49 9.98
CA PHE A 14 -8.91 0.40 10.91
C PHE A 14 -8.64 -1.05 11.34
N PRO A 15 -7.36 -1.47 11.42
CA PRO A 15 -7.04 -2.75 12.03
C PRO A 15 -7.33 -2.71 13.53
N LYS A 16 -7.39 -3.88 14.15
CA LYS A 16 -7.39 -3.97 15.61
C LYS A 16 -6.01 -3.56 16.13
N TYR A 17 -5.96 -2.49 16.92
CA TYR A 17 -4.74 -2.05 17.59
C TYR A 17 -4.44 -2.93 18.81
N SER A 18 -3.87 -4.11 18.55
CA SER A 18 -3.45 -5.08 19.56
C SER A 18 -2.21 -5.83 19.08
N ALA A 19 -1.48 -6.46 19.99
CA ALA A 19 -0.33 -7.30 19.66
C ALA A 19 -0.34 -8.58 20.51
N ASN A 20 -0.23 -9.73 19.85
CA ASN A 20 -0.04 -11.04 20.46
C ASN A 20 1.46 -11.40 20.54
N GLY A 21 2.20 -10.58 21.28
CA GLY A 21 3.65 -10.72 21.45
C GLY A 21 4.47 -9.72 20.63
N LYS A 22 5.77 -9.66 20.94
CA LYS A 22 6.66 -8.58 20.46
C LYS A 22 6.92 -8.56 18.96
N HIS A 23 6.63 -9.66 18.27
CA HIS A 23 6.79 -9.82 16.82
C HIS A 23 5.48 -9.68 16.04
N ASP A 24 4.34 -9.58 16.74
CA ASP A 24 3.06 -9.31 16.11
C ASP A 24 3.00 -7.84 15.70
N MET A 25 2.86 -7.62 14.39
CA MET A 25 2.80 -6.30 13.76
C MET A 25 1.44 -6.04 13.12
N SER A 26 0.43 -6.87 13.41
CA SER A 26 -0.91 -6.79 12.80
C SER A 26 -1.62 -5.45 13.05
N PHE A 27 -1.29 -4.75 14.14
CA PHE A 27 -1.78 -3.40 14.42
C PHE A 27 -1.36 -2.35 13.36
N LEU A 28 -0.37 -2.65 12.51
CA LEU A 28 -0.01 -1.82 11.36
C LEU A 28 -0.96 -1.98 10.16
N GLY A 29 -1.86 -2.96 10.18
CA GLY A 29 -2.68 -3.30 9.01
C GLY A 29 -1.82 -3.68 7.82
N ARG A 30 -2.18 -3.21 6.62
CA ARG A 30 -1.39 -3.40 5.38
C ARG A 30 -0.36 -2.31 5.17
N PHE A 31 0.42 -2.01 6.21
CA PHE A 31 1.55 -1.09 6.16
C PHE A 31 2.77 -1.68 6.88
N THR A 32 3.93 -1.15 6.53
CA THR A 32 5.15 -1.34 7.33
C THR A 32 5.60 0.00 7.91
N PHE A 33 6.40 -0.01 8.98
CA PHE A 33 6.99 1.23 9.46
C PHE A 33 7.81 1.98 8.41
N ASP A 34 8.49 1.26 7.51
CA ASP A 34 9.29 1.90 6.46
C ASP A 34 8.36 2.65 5.48
N MET A 35 7.17 2.10 5.18
CA MET A 35 6.12 2.81 4.43
C MET A 35 5.61 4.04 5.17
N LEU A 36 5.32 3.93 6.47
CA LEU A 36 4.76 5.06 7.23
C LEU A 36 5.78 6.21 7.40
N ILE A 37 7.03 5.87 7.72
CA ILE A 37 8.09 6.86 7.97
C ILE A 37 8.55 7.51 6.67
N LYS A 38 8.77 6.71 5.61
CA LYS A 38 9.29 7.22 4.32
C LYS A 38 8.18 7.59 3.34
N GLN A 39 6.93 7.29 3.69
CA GLN A 39 5.74 7.52 2.87
C GLN A 39 5.87 6.88 1.47
N ILE A 40 6.44 5.68 1.39
CA ILE A 40 6.67 4.92 0.15
C ILE A 40 5.56 3.90 -0.09
N GLY A 41 5.39 3.45 -1.34
CA GLY A 41 4.38 2.44 -1.70
C GLY A 41 2.93 2.96 -1.70
N LEU A 42 2.72 4.25 -1.46
CA LEU A 42 1.40 4.89 -1.43
C LEU A 42 0.68 4.90 -2.78
N HIS A 43 1.42 4.76 -3.89
CA HIS A 43 0.81 4.74 -5.21
C HIS A 43 -0.25 3.65 -5.36
N ARG A 44 0.09 2.39 -5.03
CA ARG A 44 -0.88 1.29 -5.04
C ARG A 44 -2.00 1.49 -4.01
N VAL A 45 -1.68 2.02 -2.82
CA VAL A 45 -2.66 2.27 -1.76
C VAL A 45 -3.74 3.23 -2.27
N LEU A 46 -3.32 4.40 -2.75
CA LEU A 46 -4.22 5.44 -3.25
C LEU A 46 -4.96 4.99 -4.50
N THR A 47 -4.32 4.27 -5.42
CA THR A 47 -4.99 3.69 -6.61
C THR A 47 -6.08 2.71 -6.19
N THR A 48 -5.83 1.88 -5.18
CA THR A 48 -6.82 0.94 -4.65
C THR A 48 -7.98 1.67 -3.98
N VAL A 49 -7.70 2.71 -3.20
CA VAL A 49 -8.73 3.56 -2.58
C VAL A 49 -9.56 4.25 -3.66
N ALA A 50 -8.92 4.88 -4.65
CA ALA A 50 -9.59 5.55 -5.76
C ALA A 50 -10.52 4.59 -6.53
N ARG A 51 -10.03 3.40 -6.90
CA ARG A 51 -10.84 2.38 -7.60
C ARG A 51 -12.07 1.93 -6.80
N GLY A 52 -11.93 1.82 -5.47
CA GLY A 52 -13.03 1.42 -4.60
C GLY A 52 -14.19 2.41 -4.60
N TYR A 53 -13.91 3.71 -4.62
CA TYR A 53 -14.93 4.76 -4.65
C TYR A 53 -15.36 5.16 -6.08
N MET A 54 -14.46 5.05 -7.06
CA MET A 54 -14.72 5.43 -8.45
C MET A 54 -15.79 4.56 -9.10
N PHE A 55 -15.81 3.26 -8.78
CA PHE A 55 -16.67 2.28 -9.45
C PHE A 55 -17.77 1.70 -8.55
N GLU A 56 -18.23 2.45 -7.55
CA GLU A 56 -19.41 2.07 -6.75
C GLU A 56 -20.69 2.04 -7.61
N SER A 57 -20.72 2.85 -8.67
CA SER A 57 -21.83 2.90 -9.64
C SER A 57 -21.49 2.17 -10.94
N GLU A 58 -22.45 2.10 -11.87
CA GLU A 58 -22.19 1.54 -13.22
C GLU A 58 -21.19 2.39 -14.01
N MET A 59 -21.27 3.71 -13.86
CA MET A 59 -20.36 4.66 -14.51
C MET A 59 -19.24 5.09 -13.55
N PRO A 60 -17.99 5.22 -14.03
CA PRO A 60 -16.90 5.70 -13.19
C PRO A 60 -17.14 7.14 -12.74
N ASP A 61 -17.08 7.38 -11.44
CA ASP A 61 -17.18 8.71 -10.82
C ASP A 61 -15.80 9.19 -10.35
N ILE A 62 -15.18 10.02 -11.19
CA ILE A 62 -13.83 10.54 -10.96
C ILE A 62 -13.84 11.57 -9.81
N ASP A 63 -14.89 12.37 -9.71
CA ASP A 63 -14.99 13.43 -8.69
C ASP A 63 -15.16 12.82 -7.30
N ARG A 64 -15.99 11.78 -7.17
CA ARG A 64 -16.12 11.00 -5.94
C ARG A 64 -14.82 10.34 -5.54
N ALA A 65 -14.09 9.74 -6.48
CA ALA A 65 -12.79 9.14 -6.22
C ALA A 65 -11.77 10.19 -5.72
N LYS A 66 -11.76 11.38 -6.34
CA LYS A 66 -10.91 12.51 -5.90
C LYS A 66 -11.30 13.02 -4.51
N GLY A 67 -12.60 13.07 -4.20
CA GLY A 67 -13.13 13.38 -2.87
C GLY A 67 -12.64 12.38 -1.82
N ALA A 68 -12.76 11.08 -2.11
CA ALA A 68 -12.27 10.03 -1.23
C ALA A 68 -10.75 10.12 -0.97
N LEU A 69 -9.94 10.40 -1.99
CA LEU A 69 -8.50 10.61 -1.83
C LEU A 69 -8.17 11.80 -0.94
N ARG A 70 -8.92 12.91 -1.05
CA ARG A 70 -8.78 14.08 -0.17
C ARG A 70 -9.17 13.75 1.27
N ALA A 71 -10.32 13.10 1.46
CA ALA A 71 -10.79 12.67 2.78
C ALA A 71 -9.78 11.71 3.44
N TRP A 72 -9.28 10.72 2.71
CA TRP A 72 -8.30 9.75 3.21
C TRP A 72 -6.98 10.41 3.64
N CYS A 73 -6.51 11.41 2.87
CA CYS A 73 -5.27 12.14 3.11
C CYS A 73 -5.39 13.30 4.12
N SER A 74 -6.61 13.72 4.48
CA SER A 74 -6.88 14.95 5.23
C SER A 74 -6.10 15.08 6.55
N LEU A 75 -5.73 16.31 6.91
CA LEU A 75 -5.15 16.69 8.19
C LEU A 75 -5.99 17.78 8.86
N PRO A 76 -6.07 17.83 10.21
CA PRO A 76 -6.81 18.86 10.94
C PRO A 76 -6.01 20.19 11.00
N THR A 77 -5.58 20.71 9.85
CA THR A 77 -4.85 21.97 9.72
C THR A 77 -5.82 23.15 9.61
N GLU A 78 -5.32 24.36 9.81
CA GLU A 78 -6.09 25.57 9.46
C GLU A 78 -6.33 25.62 7.94
N LYS A 79 -7.54 26.04 7.57
CA LYS A 79 -7.87 26.29 6.16
C LYS A 79 -7.02 27.45 5.64
N LYS A 80 -6.55 27.32 4.41
CA LYS A 80 -5.73 28.28 3.68
C LYS A 80 -6.55 28.88 2.53
N ASP A 81 -6.19 30.11 2.16
CA ASP A 81 -6.84 30.84 1.06
C ASP A 81 -6.57 30.18 -0.30
N ASP A 82 -5.36 29.66 -0.51
CA ASP A 82 -5.06 28.87 -1.70
C ASP A 82 -5.56 27.43 -1.50
N TRP A 83 -6.61 27.07 -2.24
CA TRP A 83 -7.20 25.74 -2.20
C TRP A 83 -6.20 24.63 -2.53
N LYS A 84 -5.12 24.91 -3.28
CA LYS A 84 -4.07 23.93 -3.60
C LYS A 84 -3.20 23.60 -2.38
N ALA A 85 -3.13 24.51 -1.41
CA ALA A 85 -2.40 24.34 -0.18
C ALA A 85 -3.27 23.76 0.96
N ASN A 86 -4.58 23.63 0.74
CA ASN A 86 -5.52 23.08 1.71
C ASN A 86 -5.27 21.59 1.94
N THR A 87 -5.17 21.22 3.21
CA THR A 87 -5.02 19.83 3.65
C THR A 87 -6.09 19.39 4.63
N ASN A 88 -6.90 20.31 5.14
CA ASN A 88 -8.10 20.01 5.91
C ASN A 88 -9.30 19.91 4.98
N PHE A 89 -9.98 18.76 5.00
CA PHE A 89 -11.18 18.44 4.22
C PHE A 89 -12.30 17.89 5.12
N ASN A 90 -12.50 18.49 6.30
CA ASN A 90 -13.56 18.10 7.23
C ASN A 90 -14.99 18.18 6.66
N GLU A 91 -15.22 19.07 5.68
CA GLU A 91 -16.47 19.16 4.92
C GLU A 91 -16.83 17.86 4.20
N LEU A 92 -15.84 17.01 3.90
CA LEU A 92 -16.04 15.71 3.26
C LEU A 92 -16.51 14.63 4.26
N HIS A 93 -16.61 14.92 5.56
CA HIS A 93 -17.06 13.96 6.57
C HIS A 93 -18.47 13.43 6.27
N THR A 94 -19.38 14.28 5.80
CA THR A 94 -20.74 13.86 5.48
C THR A 94 -20.80 12.82 4.36
N GLU A 95 -19.92 12.94 3.36
CA GLU A 95 -19.87 12.02 2.23
C GLU A 95 -18.99 10.79 2.50
N PHE A 96 -17.90 10.96 3.25
CA PHE A 96 -16.89 9.94 3.53
C PHE A 96 -16.60 9.81 5.04
N PRO A 97 -17.60 9.47 5.88
CA PRO A 97 -17.45 9.46 7.33
C PRO A 97 -16.41 8.45 7.83
N ASP A 98 -16.21 7.35 7.08
CA ASP A 98 -15.18 6.35 7.38
C ASP A 98 -13.77 6.85 7.09
N LEU A 99 -13.62 7.81 6.16
CA LEU A 99 -12.32 8.31 5.73
C LEU A 99 -11.88 9.53 6.53
N VAL A 100 -12.76 10.49 6.78
CA VAL A 100 -12.43 11.72 7.52
C VAL A 100 -13.47 11.97 8.61
N ASP A 101 -13.04 12.42 9.77
CA ASP A 101 -13.97 12.83 10.84
C ASP A 101 -14.31 14.32 10.79
N GLU A 102 -15.20 14.76 11.69
CA GLU A 102 -15.68 16.13 11.80
C GLU A 102 -14.56 17.15 12.05
N GLU A 103 -13.45 16.73 12.67
CA GLU A 103 -12.28 17.56 12.89
C GLU A 103 -11.32 17.62 11.69
N GLY A 104 -11.60 16.88 10.61
CA GLY A 104 -10.77 16.86 9.41
C GLY A 104 -9.61 15.87 9.48
N ARG A 105 -9.60 14.94 10.43
CA ARG A 105 -8.55 13.92 10.56
C ARG A 105 -8.84 12.79 9.58
N GLY A 106 -8.07 12.75 8.50
CA GLY A 106 -8.16 11.70 7.48
C GLY A 106 -7.75 10.33 8.01
N TRP A 107 -8.08 9.28 7.25
CA TRP A 107 -7.89 7.89 7.64
C TRP A 107 -6.43 7.60 7.91
N PHE A 108 -5.54 8.04 7.02
CA PHE A 108 -4.11 7.78 7.16
C PHE A 108 -3.50 8.51 8.36
N TYR A 109 -3.93 9.76 8.59
CA TYR A 109 -3.56 10.52 9.78
C TYR A 109 -3.99 9.77 11.04
N ARG A 110 -5.27 9.42 11.15
CA ARG A 110 -5.81 8.69 12.31
C ARG A 110 -5.11 7.36 12.50
N HIS A 111 -4.83 6.62 11.42
CA HIS A 111 -4.14 5.34 11.49
C HIS A 111 -2.74 5.47 12.09
N VAL A 112 -1.93 6.42 11.62
CA VAL A 112 -0.58 6.65 12.13
C VAL A 112 -0.60 7.07 13.60
N HIS A 113 -1.51 7.96 13.99
CA HIS A 113 -1.66 8.40 15.38
C HIS A 113 -2.17 7.28 16.30
N ASN A 114 -3.10 6.45 15.83
CA ASN A 114 -3.59 5.29 16.57
C ASN A 114 -2.49 4.24 16.78
N ILE A 115 -1.65 3.97 15.78
CA ILE A 115 -0.46 3.12 15.93
C ILE A 115 0.46 3.66 17.03
N CYS A 116 0.77 4.95 16.97
CA CYS A 116 1.66 5.58 17.95
C CYS A 116 1.06 5.58 19.36
N GLY A 117 -0.24 5.85 19.48
CA GLY A 117 -0.99 5.79 20.74
C GLY A 117 -1.00 4.39 21.33
N PHE A 118 -1.28 3.37 20.52
CA PHE A 118 -1.24 1.97 20.94
C PHE A 118 0.14 1.57 21.47
N VAL A 119 1.21 1.84 20.72
CA VAL A 119 2.59 1.51 21.11
C VAL A 119 3.01 2.24 22.38
N LYS A 120 2.66 3.52 22.51
CA LYS A 120 2.95 4.33 23.70
C LYS A 120 2.25 3.78 24.95
N ASN A 121 1.01 3.31 24.81
CA ASN A 121 0.23 2.78 25.93
C ASN A 121 0.57 1.32 26.26
N ASN A 122 1.25 0.60 25.37
CA ASN A 122 1.56 -0.83 25.53
C ASN A 122 3.04 -1.16 25.25
N PRO A 123 4.02 -0.46 25.85
CA PRO A 123 5.44 -0.64 25.51
C PRO A 123 5.99 -2.02 25.84
N GLY A 124 5.37 -2.75 26.77
CA GLY A 124 5.74 -4.13 27.12
C GLY A 124 5.29 -5.18 26.10
N SER A 125 4.23 -4.89 25.34
CA SER A 125 3.62 -5.82 24.38
C SER A 125 4.30 -5.81 23.01
N VAL A 126 5.19 -4.84 22.77
CA VAL A 126 5.88 -4.64 21.49
C VAL A 126 7.41 -4.68 21.66
N SER A 127 8.13 -4.79 20.55
CA SER A 127 9.60 -4.75 20.56
C SER A 127 10.15 -3.34 20.89
N LYS A 128 11.36 -3.25 21.44
CA LYS A 128 12.06 -1.95 21.63
C LYS A 128 12.26 -1.20 20.31
N THR A 129 12.50 -1.94 19.22
CA THR A 129 12.63 -1.37 17.87
C THR A 129 11.31 -0.73 17.42
N THR A 130 10.17 -1.37 17.69
CA THR A 130 8.84 -0.83 17.41
C THR A 130 8.63 0.49 18.14
N VAL A 131 8.95 0.55 19.44
CA VAL A 131 8.87 1.79 20.24
C VAL A 131 9.72 2.90 19.62
N SER A 132 10.97 2.60 19.28
CA SER A 132 11.88 3.58 18.65
C SER A 132 11.36 4.08 17.31
N LYS A 133 10.82 3.20 16.45
CA LYS A 133 10.24 3.58 15.16
C LYS A 133 8.99 4.46 15.33
N CYS A 134 8.14 4.19 16.32
CA CYS A 134 7.00 5.05 16.63
C CYS A 134 7.43 6.45 17.11
N GLU A 135 8.50 6.56 17.91
CA GLU A 135 9.01 7.89 18.31
C GLU A 135 9.55 8.69 17.13
N ILE A 136 10.19 8.03 16.16
CA ILE A 136 10.62 8.69 14.90
C ILE A 136 9.39 9.17 14.12
N LEU A 137 8.41 8.28 13.94
CA LEU A 137 7.19 8.58 13.19
C LEU A 137 6.44 9.76 13.81
N ARG A 138 6.21 9.74 15.13
CA ARG A 138 5.49 10.79 15.87
C ARG A 138 6.13 12.17 15.77
N LYS A 139 7.47 12.26 15.67
CA LYS A 139 8.18 13.55 15.69
C LYS A 139 8.03 14.36 14.40
N GLY A 140 7.84 13.70 13.26
CA GLY A 140 7.92 14.36 11.94
C GLY A 140 6.75 14.09 11.00
N PHE A 141 5.88 13.12 11.33
CA PHE A 141 4.86 12.65 10.40
C PHE A 141 3.93 13.76 9.92
N ASP A 142 3.29 14.53 10.81
CA ASP A 142 2.25 15.49 10.44
C ASP A 142 2.76 16.52 9.42
N LYS A 143 3.93 17.11 9.68
CA LYS A 143 4.55 18.11 8.80
C LYS A 143 4.97 17.55 7.45
N GLU A 144 5.60 16.37 7.44
CA GLU A 144 6.02 15.74 6.18
C GLU A 144 4.81 15.24 5.38
N TRP A 145 3.77 14.75 6.06
CA TRP A 145 2.53 14.33 5.44
C TRP A 145 1.78 15.51 4.83
N GLU A 146 1.65 16.64 5.54
CA GLU A 146 1.05 17.86 5.00
C GLU A 146 1.76 18.31 3.72
N LYS A 147 3.11 18.39 3.75
CA LYS A 147 3.91 18.76 2.59
C LYS A 147 3.67 17.82 1.41
N LYS A 148 3.61 16.51 1.66
CA LYS A 148 3.40 15.51 0.62
C LYS A 148 1.99 15.55 0.06
N PHE A 149 0.98 15.74 0.90
CA PHE A 149 -0.41 15.85 0.47
C PHE A 149 -0.64 17.11 -0.37
N ILE A 150 -0.03 18.25 -0.02
CA ILE A 150 -0.04 19.44 -0.89
C ILE A 150 0.50 19.09 -2.28
N GLN A 151 1.64 18.38 -2.35
CA GLN A 151 2.22 17.97 -3.65
C GLN A 151 1.32 17.03 -4.45
N PHE A 152 0.57 16.14 -3.79
CA PHE A 152 -0.36 15.23 -4.47
C PHE A 152 -1.46 15.97 -5.22
N GLN A 153 -1.84 17.15 -4.72
CA GLN A 153 -2.92 17.97 -5.28
C GLN A 153 -2.47 18.92 -6.40
N VAL A 154 -1.15 19.13 -6.57
CA VAL A 154 -0.63 20.06 -7.58
C VAL A 154 -0.91 19.52 -8.98
N PRO A 155 -1.60 20.28 -9.85
CA PRO A 155 -1.85 19.87 -11.23
C PRO A 155 -0.55 19.69 -12.03
N ILE A 156 -0.53 18.74 -12.97
CA ILE A 156 0.65 18.42 -13.80
C ILE A 156 1.31 19.64 -14.46
N PHE A 157 0.51 20.60 -14.94
CA PHE A 157 0.99 21.80 -15.66
C PHE A 157 1.29 23.00 -14.75
N SER A 158 1.30 22.84 -13.42
CA SER A 158 1.63 23.94 -12.51
C SER A 158 3.13 24.29 -12.56
N ASN A 159 3.46 25.58 -12.54
CA ASN A 159 4.86 26.03 -12.46
C ASN A 159 5.53 25.68 -11.11
N THR A 160 4.74 25.32 -10.10
CA THR A 160 5.20 24.82 -8.79
C THR A 160 5.41 23.31 -8.76
N THR A 161 5.14 22.60 -9.87
CA THR A 161 5.35 21.16 -9.98
C THR A 161 6.84 20.86 -9.92
N ILE A 162 7.25 20.05 -8.93
CA ILE A 162 8.61 19.52 -8.85
C ILE A 162 8.66 18.25 -9.71
N GLY A 163 9.50 18.22 -10.74
CA GLY A 163 9.54 17.13 -11.74
C GLY A 163 10.09 15.77 -11.27
N SER A 164 10.38 15.61 -9.98
CA SER A 164 10.98 14.38 -9.43
C SER A 164 9.90 13.35 -9.07
N TRP A 165 9.55 12.42 -9.99
CA TRP A 165 8.69 11.23 -9.75
C TRP A 165 7.67 11.41 -8.60
N ILE A 166 6.80 12.42 -8.71
CA ILE A 166 5.83 12.76 -7.67
C ILE A 166 4.58 11.94 -7.90
N LEU A 167 4.09 11.33 -6.82
CA LEU A 167 2.78 10.72 -6.79
C LEU A 167 1.72 11.83 -6.82
N ARG A 168 0.89 11.93 -7.87
CA ARG A 168 -0.19 12.93 -7.94
C ARG A 168 -1.55 12.27 -8.01
N PHE A 169 -2.58 12.98 -7.57
CA PHE A 169 -3.95 12.50 -7.69
C PHE A 169 -4.38 12.30 -9.14
N ASP A 170 -3.95 13.15 -10.07
CA ASP A 170 -4.28 12.96 -11.49
C ASP A 170 -3.70 11.64 -12.04
N ASP A 171 -2.47 11.26 -11.65
CA ASP A 171 -1.87 9.97 -12.04
C ASP A 171 -2.63 8.80 -11.39
N ILE A 172 -2.94 8.91 -10.10
CA ILE A 172 -3.73 7.90 -9.37
C ILE A 172 -5.10 7.67 -10.00
N LEU A 173 -5.79 8.74 -10.39
CA LEU A 173 -7.12 8.66 -10.99
C LEU A 173 -7.04 8.08 -12.41
N ALA A 174 -6.01 8.42 -13.18
CA ALA A 174 -5.77 7.83 -14.49
C ALA A 174 -5.50 6.32 -14.39
N ASP A 175 -4.61 5.91 -13.49
CA ASP A 175 -4.32 4.48 -13.27
C ASP A 175 -5.53 3.73 -12.72
N ALA A 176 -6.33 4.37 -11.86
CA ALA A 176 -7.58 3.79 -11.37
C ALA A 176 -8.57 3.53 -12.51
N LEU A 177 -8.71 4.47 -13.46
CA LEU A 177 -9.53 4.30 -14.65
C LEU A 177 -9.03 3.16 -15.54
N GLU A 178 -7.72 3.10 -15.80
CA GLU A 178 -7.10 2.07 -16.63
C GLU A 178 -7.29 0.67 -16.03
N LEU A 179 -7.11 0.54 -14.71
CA LEU A 179 -7.26 -0.73 -14.00
C LEU A 179 -8.72 -1.16 -13.77
N GLY A 180 -9.68 -0.24 -13.86
CA GLY A 180 -11.10 -0.52 -13.73
C GLY A 180 -11.55 -0.94 -12.32
N LYS A 181 -12.70 -1.62 -12.24
CA LYS A 181 -13.30 -2.14 -10.99
C LYS A 181 -12.33 -3.01 -10.19
N LEU A 182 -12.39 -2.94 -8.86
CA LEU A 182 -11.68 -3.87 -7.97
C LEU A 182 -12.12 -5.31 -8.26
N GLN A 183 -11.16 -6.23 -8.34
CA GLN A 183 -11.40 -7.63 -8.64
C GLN A 183 -10.86 -8.53 -7.52
N ASN A 184 -11.49 -9.71 -7.38
CA ASN A 184 -10.87 -10.81 -6.65
C ASN A 184 -10.25 -11.78 -7.67
N LYS A 185 -8.92 -11.68 -7.83
CA LYS A 185 -8.12 -12.54 -8.69
C LYS A 185 -7.42 -13.65 -7.91
N ASP A 186 -7.84 -13.96 -6.68
CA ASP A 186 -7.26 -15.05 -5.92
C ASP A 186 -7.80 -16.40 -6.42
N PHE A 187 -6.92 -17.39 -6.50
CA PHE A 187 -7.21 -18.75 -6.97
C PHE A 187 -6.23 -19.74 -6.34
N SER A 188 -6.56 -21.03 -6.34
CA SER A 188 -5.64 -22.05 -5.82
C SER A 188 -4.62 -22.46 -6.89
N LEU A 189 -3.36 -22.63 -6.48
CA LEU A 189 -2.33 -23.20 -7.33
C LEU A 189 -2.58 -24.72 -7.52
N SER A 190 -2.07 -25.29 -8.60
CA SER A 190 -2.08 -26.73 -8.81
C SER A 190 -1.22 -27.46 -7.77
N ASP A 191 -1.48 -28.75 -7.59
CA ASP A 191 -0.70 -29.59 -6.66
C ASP A 191 0.78 -29.64 -7.06
N SER A 192 1.07 -29.67 -8.37
CA SER A 192 2.45 -29.69 -8.89
C SER A 192 3.23 -28.44 -8.51
N ILE A 193 2.63 -27.25 -8.66
CA ILE A 193 3.26 -25.97 -8.27
C ILE A 193 3.41 -25.90 -6.75
N SER A 194 2.38 -26.33 -6.01
CA SER A 194 2.40 -26.31 -4.55
C SER A 194 3.50 -27.21 -3.98
N GLU A 195 3.68 -28.40 -4.55
CA GLU A 195 4.76 -29.33 -4.16
C GLU A 195 6.14 -28.80 -4.54
N TYR A 196 6.26 -28.14 -5.70
CA TYR A 196 7.50 -27.47 -6.09
C TYR A 196 7.91 -26.41 -5.06
N ILE A 197 6.98 -25.56 -4.63
CA ILE A 197 7.22 -24.53 -3.62
C ILE A 197 7.65 -25.17 -2.29
N LYS A 198 6.96 -26.21 -1.82
CA LYS A 198 7.31 -26.91 -0.57
C LYS A 198 8.71 -27.51 -0.58
N THR A 199 9.14 -28.02 -1.73
CA THR A 199 10.45 -28.66 -1.90
C THR A 199 11.60 -27.64 -1.91
N HIS A 200 11.37 -26.44 -2.46
CA HIS A 200 12.44 -25.47 -2.72
C HIS A 200 12.49 -24.29 -1.75
N VAL A 201 11.44 -24.06 -0.96
CA VAL A 201 11.28 -22.87 -0.11
C VAL A 201 10.98 -23.25 1.33
N SER A 202 11.57 -22.52 2.29
CA SER A 202 11.33 -22.78 3.72
C SER A 202 9.86 -22.58 4.07
N LEU A 203 9.35 -23.36 5.04
CA LEU A 203 7.95 -23.28 5.49
C LEU A 203 7.48 -21.86 5.80
N SER A 204 8.37 -21.03 6.37
CA SER A 204 8.05 -19.63 6.70
C SER A 204 7.85 -18.72 5.48
N ALA A 205 8.46 -19.06 4.34
CA ALA A 205 8.45 -18.27 3.11
C ALA A 205 7.45 -18.80 2.06
N GLN A 206 6.90 -20.01 2.25
CA GLN A 206 5.93 -20.62 1.34
C GLN A 206 4.72 -19.71 1.03
N PRO A 207 4.06 -19.05 2.01
CA PRO A 207 2.94 -18.15 1.70
C PRO A 207 3.33 -16.98 0.78
N ALA A 208 4.57 -16.48 0.91
CA ALA A 208 5.09 -15.44 0.06
C ALA A 208 5.47 -15.95 -1.33
N ALA A 209 6.03 -17.14 -1.44
CA ALA A 209 6.29 -17.78 -2.74
C ALA A 209 4.98 -18.07 -3.49
N GLU A 210 3.97 -18.63 -2.83
CA GLU A 210 2.65 -18.89 -3.42
C GLU A 210 2.02 -17.60 -3.95
N LEU A 211 1.98 -16.55 -3.12
CA LEU A 211 1.42 -15.26 -3.52
C LEU A 211 2.18 -14.63 -4.69
N LEU A 212 3.49 -14.80 -4.75
CA LEU A 212 4.34 -14.31 -5.83
C LEU A 212 4.10 -15.04 -7.15
N VAL A 213 3.89 -16.36 -7.11
CA VAL A 213 3.50 -17.15 -8.29
C VAL A 213 2.11 -16.77 -8.78
N LYS A 214 1.13 -16.71 -7.88
CA LYS A 214 -0.23 -16.29 -8.23
C LYS A 214 -0.25 -14.86 -8.79
N TYR A 215 0.52 -13.95 -8.19
CA TYR A 215 0.65 -12.57 -8.68
C TYR A 215 1.21 -12.51 -10.08
N TYR A 216 2.22 -13.33 -10.40
CA TYR A 216 2.76 -13.42 -11.75
C TYR A 216 1.67 -13.86 -12.74
N ILE A 217 1.01 -14.98 -12.47
CA ILE A 217 -0.02 -15.55 -13.36
C ILE A 217 -1.15 -14.53 -13.59
N ALA A 218 -1.60 -13.85 -12.54
CA ALA A 218 -2.72 -12.91 -12.62
C ALA A 218 -2.38 -11.55 -13.27
N ASN A 219 -1.09 -11.20 -13.39
CA ASN A 219 -0.65 -9.87 -13.86
C ASN A 219 0.38 -9.94 -15.01
N LYS A 220 0.61 -11.12 -15.59
CA LYS A 220 1.48 -11.27 -16.76
C LYS A 220 0.86 -10.53 -17.95
N PRO A 221 1.57 -9.55 -18.53
CA PRO A 221 1.07 -8.88 -19.73
C PRO A 221 1.18 -9.83 -20.94
N LEU A 222 0.39 -9.55 -21.98
CA LEU A 222 0.34 -10.38 -23.20
C LEU A 222 1.64 -10.28 -24.01
N ASP A 223 2.29 -9.12 -24.00
CA ASP A 223 3.45 -8.76 -24.80
C ASP A 223 4.78 -8.89 -24.04
N SER A 224 4.77 -9.37 -22.80
CA SER A 224 5.99 -9.61 -22.03
C SER A 224 5.89 -10.83 -21.11
N ASP A 225 7.02 -11.50 -20.92
CA ASP A 225 7.16 -12.54 -19.89
C ASP A 225 7.53 -11.99 -18.53
N LYS A 226 7.61 -10.66 -18.40
CA LYS A 226 8.02 -9.99 -17.17
C LYS A 226 6.85 -9.25 -16.54
N VAL A 227 6.76 -9.37 -15.22
CA VAL A 227 5.78 -8.70 -14.37
C VAL A 227 6.52 -7.71 -13.48
N VAL A 228 5.93 -6.53 -13.25
CA VAL A 228 6.45 -5.57 -12.28
C VAL A 228 6.33 -6.16 -10.87
N LEU A 229 7.41 -6.11 -10.08
CA LEU A 229 7.41 -6.59 -8.70
C LEU A 229 7.17 -5.43 -7.72
N PRO A 230 5.97 -5.27 -7.14
CA PRO A 230 5.70 -4.22 -6.16
C PRO A 230 6.22 -4.62 -4.78
N VAL A 231 7.55 -4.68 -4.60
CA VAL A 231 8.23 -5.19 -3.40
C VAL A 231 7.68 -4.57 -2.11
N THR A 232 7.47 -3.25 -2.08
CA THR A 232 6.94 -2.55 -0.91
C THR A 232 5.53 -3.01 -0.53
N ASN A 233 4.70 -3.35 -1.51
CA ASN A 233 3.33 -3.82 -1.25
C ASN A 233 3.29 -5.29 -0.80
N PHE A 234 4.25 -6.11 -1.24
CA PHE A 234 4.44 -7.45 -0.67
C PHE A 234 4.86 -7.37 0.80
N ASP A 235 5.83 -6.53 1.15
CA ASP A 235 6.19 -6.29 2.55
C ASP A 235 4.98 -5.81 3.37
N ALA A 236 4.18 -4.91 2.81
CA ALA A 236 2.95 -4.42 3.44
C ALA A 236 1.91 -5.52 3.68
N TYR A 237 1.74 -6.42 2.71
CA TYR A 237 0.81 -7.54 2.80
C TYR A 237 1.20 -8.52 3.92
N PHE A 238 2.50 -8.77 4.10
CA PHE A 238 3.03 -9.60 5.19
C PHE A 238 3.27 -8.83 6.49
N GLY A 239 2.98 -7.52 6.53
CA GLY A 239 3.10 -6.66 7.71
C GLY A 239 4.53 -6.39 8.17
N ASN A 240 5.55 -6.77 7.40
CA ASN A 240 6.95 -6.61 7.77
C ASN A 240 7.88 -6.64 6.54
N GLY A 241 9.16 -6.30 6.74
CA GLY A 241 10.16 -6.26 5.66
C GLY A 241 10.83 -7.61 5.34
N THR A 242 10.28 -8.74 5.79
CA THR A 242 10.93 -10.05 5.63
C THR A 242 10.92 -10.49 4.17
N PHE A 243 9.86 -10.16 3.43
CA PHE A 243 9.78 -10.47 2.00
C PHE A 243 10.97 -9.84 1.26
N SER A 244 11.16 -8.53 1.36
CA SER A 244 12.22 -7.83 0.64
C SER A 244 13.63 -8.09 1.18
N LYS A 245 13.79 -8.19 2.51
CA LYS A 245 15.12 -8.23 3.16
C LYS A 245 15.65 -9.65 3.37
N LYS A 246 14.80 -10.68 3.36
CA LYS A 246 15.18 -12.06 3.66
C LYS A 246 14.80 -13.02 2.53
N TRP A 247 13.51 -13.16 2.23
CA TRP A 247 13.06 -14.23 1.34
C TRP A 247 13.45 -13.97 -0.12
N LEU A 248 13.15 -12.78 -0.62
CA LEU A 248 13.43 -12.39 -1.99
C LEU A 248 14.92 -12.51 -2.39
N PRO A 249 15.91 -12.10 -1.56
CA PRO A 249 17.32 -12.22 -1.92
C PRO A 249 17.98 -13.59 -1.61
N LYS A 250 17.33 -14.52 -0.91
CA LYS A 250 17.98 -15.75 -0.42
C LYS A 250 17.23 -17.04 -0.68
N GLU A 251 15.91 -16.98 -0.82
CA GLU A 251 15.05 -18.17 -0.84
C GLU A 251 14.25 -18.30 -2.14
N PHE A 252 14.19 -17.26 -2.98
CA PHE A 252 13.31 -17.22 -4.16
C PHE A 252 14.03 -17.34 -5.51
N ASP A 253 15.32 -17.66 -5.54
CA ASP A 253 16.07 -17.88 -6.79
C ASP A 253 15.52 -19.06 -7.61
N SER A 254 14.94 -20.06 -6.94
CA SER A 254 14.25 -21.20 -7.56
C SER A 254 12.81 -20.89 -7.96
N ILE A 255 12.26 -19.76 -7.52
CA ILE A 255 10.86 -19.37 -7.79
C ILE A 255 10.79 -18.34 -8.91
N ILE A 256 11.70 -17.36 -8.90
CA ILE A 256 11.67 -16.25 -9.84
C ILE A 256 13.06 -15.92 -10.39
N ILE A 257 13.08 -15.30 -11.56
CA ILE A 257 14.25 -14.65 -12.14
C ILE A 257 13.96 -13.16 -12.14
N ARG A 258 14.83 -12.37 -11.51
CA ARG A 258 14.67 -10.90 -11.38
C ARG A 258 15.64 -10.16 -12.27
N ASP A 259 15.15 -9.09 -12.87
CA ASP A 259 16.02 -8.08 -13.44
C ASP A 259 16.70 -7.28 -12.31
N PRO A 260 17.95 -6.82 -12.52
CA PRO A 260 18.55 -5.80 -11.68
C PRO A 260 17.60 -4.60 -11.56
N GLN A 261 17.49 -4.04 -10.36
CA GLN A 261 16.64 -2.86 -10.15
C GLN A 261 17.16 -1.71 -11.03
N SER A 262 16.29 -1.18 -11.88
CA SER A 262 16.58 -0.04 -12.75
C SER A 262 15.53 1.05 -12.54
N ASN A 263 15.96 2.29 -12.33
CA ASN A 263 15.08 3.44 -12.08
C ASN A 263 14.04 3.21 -10.96
N GLY A 264 14.39 2.46 -9.92
CA GLY A 264 13.49 2.16 -8.80
C GLY A 264 12.46 1.05 -9.07
N VAL A 265 12.35 0.54 -10.30
CA VAL A 265 11.42 -0.54 -10.67
C VAL A 265 12.19 -1.86 -10.75
N SER A 266 11.60 -2.92 -10.21
CA SER A 266 12.07 -4.29 -10.39
C SER A 266 11.02 -5.06 -11.18
N ARG A 267 11.46 -5.88 -12.12
CA ARG A 267 10.62 -6.80 -12.89
C ARG A 267 11.11 -8.22 -12.66
N TYR A 268 10.21 -9.17 -12.78
CA TYR A 268 10.52 -10.57 -12.61
C TYR A 268 9.72 -11.45 -13.55
N MET A 269 10.25 -12.64 -13.80
CA MET A 269 9.53 -13.76 -14.39
C MET A 269 9.62 -14.97 -13.47
N LEU A 270 8.77 -15.97 -13.68
CA LEU A 270 8.93 -17.24 -12.97
C LEU A 270 10.17 -17.99 -13.45
N HIS A 271 10.75 -18.76 -12.54
CA HIS A 271 11.83 -19.69 -12.90
C HIS A 271 11.31 -20.71 -13.93
N GLU A 272 12.16 -21.09 -14.90
CA GLU A 272 11.75 -21.95 -16.03
C GLU A 272 11.11 -23.27 -15.59
N ASN A 273 11.58 -23.84 -14.47
CA ASN A 273 11.02 -25.06 -13.89
C ASN A 273 9.58 -24.89 -13.42
N LEU A 274 9.18 -23.70 -12.96
CA LEU A 274 7.80 -23.40 -12.59
C LEU A 274 6.94 -23.10 -13.81
N ILE A 275 7.48 -22.44 -14.83
CA ILE A 275 6.77 -22.17 -16.09
C ILE A 275 6.30 -23.49 -16.73
N LYS A 276 7.11 -24.54 -16.68
CA LYS A 276 6.76 -25.88 -17.19
C LYS A 276 5.59 -26.55 -16.45
N LEU A 277 5.20 -26.04 -15.27
CA LEU A 277 4.13 -26.60 -14.43
C LEU A 277 2.81 -25.81 -14.54
N ILE A 278 2.80 -24.71 -15.30
CA ILE A 278 1.62 -23.85 -15.59
C ILE A 278 1.02 -24.27 -16.92
#